data_AF-A0A844ZD95-F1
#
_entry.id   AF-A0A844ZD95-F1
#
_cell.length_a   1.000
_cell.length_b   1.000
_cell.length_c   1.000
_cell.angle_alpha   90.00
_cell.angle_beta   90.00
_cell.angle_gamma   90.00
#
_symmetry.space_group_name_H-M   'P 1'
#
loop_
_entity.id
_entity.type
_entity.pdbx_description
1 polymer ?
#
loop_
_entity_poly.entity_id
_entity_poly.type
_entity_poly.pdbx_seq_one_letter_code
_entity_poly.pdbx_strand_id
1 'polypeptide(L)'
;MRTEMLNFRVTPELVEALTRAAQAEKVSRSELMRRVLTERIGSRGVEVAPFDPIETPKLAARGHIAAQRSMACHAWETVNQNEHDPALRVIGFVEALTFARMAALQGEQRDAEVFVFLLSQFAAFQNEQGRSDIGTRFEAAALNAANILADEGNEAMADMIARSGDTLDPAIFAEARRQREAVR
;
A
#
# COMPACT_ATOMS: atom_id res chain seq x y z
N MET A 1 19.98 5.62 14.59
CA MET A 1 19.32 4.44 13.97
C MET A 1 18.08 4.16 14.80
N ARG A 2 16.88 4.36 14.24
CA ARG A 2 15.63 4.00 14.94
C ARG A 2 15.47 2.48 14.84
N THR A 3 15.25 1.83 15.97
CA THR A 3 14.98 0.39 16.05
C THR A 3 13.48 0.22 16.25
N GLU A 4 12.83 -0.48 15.34
CA GLU A 4 11.41 -0.84 15.44
C GLU A 4 11.27 -2.33 15.73
N MET A 5 10.32 -2.70 16.59
CA MET A 5 10.00 -4.09 16.88
C MET A 5 8.82 -4.55 16.03
N LEU A 6 9.04 -5.62 15.27
CA LEU A 6 8.00 -6.31 14.52
C LEU A 6 7.60 -7.59 15.26
N ASN A 7 6.32 -7.71 15.60
CA ASN A 7 5.76 -8.90 16.25
C ASN A 7 4.97 -9.72 15.22
N PHE A 8 5.36 -10.98 15.03
CA PHE A 8 4.69 -11.90 14.11
C PHE A 8 4.01 -13.02 14.88
N ARG A 9 2.80 -13.39 14.45
CA ARG A 9 2.20 -14.67 14.82
C ARG A 9 2.67 -15.73 13.83
N VAL A 10 3.30 -16.78 14.32
CA VAL A 10 3.88 -17.85 13.52
C VAL A 10 3.51 -19.20 14.13
N THR A 11 3.45 -20.24 13.30
CA THR A 11 3.18 -21.60 13.78
C THR A 11 4.42 -22.17 14.51
N PRO A 12 4.25 -23.14 15.43
CA PRO A 12 5.36 -23.77 16.13
C PRO A 12 6.41 -24.39 15.18
N GLU A 13 5.97 -25.00 14.08
CA GLU A 13 6.84 -25.66 13.10
C GLU A 13 7.76 -24.65 12.42
N LEU A 14 7.24 -23.44 12.14
CA LEU A 14 8.04 -22.36 11.56
C LEU A 14 9.07 -21.84 12.57
N VAL A 15 8.73 -21.76 13.86
CA VAL A 15 9.69 -21.38 14.91
C VAL A 15 10.84 -22.38 14.99
N GLU A 16 10.56 -23.68 14.91
CA GLU A 16 11.58 -24.73 14.90
C GLU A 16 12.45 -24.68 13.65
N ALA A 17 11.85 -24.49 12.48
CA ALA A 17 12.58 -24.32 11.22
C ALA A 17 13.53 -23.12 11.28
N LEU A 18 13.06 -21.96 11.76
CA LEU A 18 13.87 -20.76 11.94
C LEU A 18 14.99 -20.95 12.96
N THR A 19 14.73 -21.70 14.03
CA THR A 19 15.74 -22.00 15.05
C THR A 19 16.86 -22.87 14.48
N ARG A 20 16.51 -23.92 13.73
CA ARG A 20 17.49 -24.79 13.06
C ARG A 20 18.33 -24.03 12.04
N ALA A 21 17.70 -23.21 11.21
CA ALA A 21 18.39 -22.38 10.22
C ALA A 21 19.37 -21.40 10.89
N ALA A 22 18.93 -20.71 11.95
CA ALA A 22 19.77 -19.77 12.69
C ALA A 22 20.99 -20.46 13.33
N GLN A 23 20.81 -21.67 13.86
CA GLN A 23 21.90 -22.48 14.42
C GLN A 23 22.91 -22.93 13.35
N ALA A 24 22.42 -23.39 12.19
CA ALA A 24 23.27 -23.81 11.08
C ALA A 24 24.17 -22.66 10.59
N GLU A 25 23.62 -21.44 10.56
CA GLU A 25 24.32 -20.23 10.15
C GLU A 25 25.07 -19.50 11.27
N LYS A 26 25.00 -20.01 12.52
CA LYS A 26 25.58 -19.40 13.72
C LYS A 26 25.17 -17.94 13.93
N VAL A 27 23.92 -17.61 13.63
CA VAL A 27 23.32 -16.28 13.85
C VAL A 27 22.13 -16.38 14.80
N SER A 28 21.66 -15.23 15.32
CA SER A 28 20.41 -15.20 16.06
C SER A 28 19.21 -15.32 15.12
N ARG A 29 18.07 -15.79 15.62
CA ARG A 29 16.81 -15.83 14.83
C ARG A 29 16.42 -14.46 14.30
N SER A 30 16.61 -13.41 15.10
CA SER A 30 16.33 -12.03 14.69
C SER A 30 17.26 -11.56 13.58
N GLU A 31 18.54 -11.95 13.62
CA GLU A 31 19.50 -11.64 12.56
C GLU A 31 19.21 -12.41 11.27
N LEU A 32 18.85 -13.69 11.38
CA LEU A 32 18.39 -14.48 10.23
C LEU A 32 17.15 -13.85 9.60
N MET A 33 16.14 -13.51 10.41
CA MET A 33 14.93 -12.84 9.91
C MET A 33 15.25 -11.49 9.29
N ARG A 34 16.12 -10.67 9.91
CA ARG A 34 16.56 -9.40 9.34
C ARG A 34 17.24 -9.60 7.99
N ARG A 35 18.08 -10.63 7.83
CA ARG A 35 18.74 -10.95 6.56
C ARG A 35 17.76 -11.43 5.52
N VAL A 36 16.89 -12.38 5.84
CA VAL A 36 15.85 -12.86 4.91
C VAL A 36 14.95 -11.72 4.48
N LEU A 37 14.52 -10.86 5.42
CA LEU A 37 13.74 -9.66 5.11
C LEU A 37 14.56 -8.70 4.25
N THR A 38 15.82 -8.40 4.59
CA THR A 38 16.68 -7.52 3.79
C THR A 38 17.01 -8.11 2.41
N GLU A 39 17.11 -9.43 2.26
CA GLU A 39 17.43 -10.07 0.99
C GLU A 39 16.19 -10.14 0.10
N ARG A 40 15.03 -10.45 0.69
CA ARG A 40 13.74 -10.50 -0.02
C ARG A 40 13.17 -9.11 -0.30
N ILE A 41 13.40 -8.13 0.57
CA ILE A 41 12.89 -6.76 0.47
C ILE A 41 13.93 -5.82 -0.13
N GLY A 42 15.19 -5.93 0.30
CA GLY A 42 16.28 -4.97 0.05
C GLY A 42 16.92 -5.03 -1.34
N SER A 43 16.28 -5.66 -2.31
CA SER A 43 16.62 -5.51 -3.73
C SER A 43 15.41 -5.15 -4.61
N ARG A 44 14.23 -4.92 -4.01
CA ARG A 44 13.01 -4.51 -4.73
C ARG A 44 12.28 -3.33 -4.10
N GLY A 45 12.94 -2.64 -3.16
CA GLY A 45 12.37 -1.50 -2.44
C GLY A 45 12.17 -0.31 -3.37
N VAL A 46 10.98 0.27 -3.32
CA VAL A 46 10.71 1.61 -3.86
C VAL A 46 11.65 2.59 -3.15
N GLU A 47 12.46 3.37 -3.88
CA GLU A 47 13.36 4.35 -3.27
C GLU A 47 12.54 5.50 -2.68
N VAL A 48 12.60 5.65 -1.35
CA VAL A 48 11.93 6.71 -0.59
C VAL A 48 13.00 7.63 0.00
N ALA A 49 12.96 8.91 -0.35
CA ALA A 49 13.88 9.90 0.23
C ALA A 49 13.46 10.25 1.68
N PRO A 50 14.39 10.63 2.57
CA PRO A 50 14.04 11.21 3.86
C PRO A 50 13.09 12.40 3.70
N PHE A 51 12.09 12.50 4.56
CA PHE A 51 11.11 13.58 4.50
C PHE A 51 11.67 14.88 5.10
N ASP A 52 11.64 15.95 4.31
CA ASP A 52 11.89 17.32 4.73
C ASP A 52 10.63 18.16 4.41
N PRO A 53 10.02 18.86 5.41
CA PRO A 53 8.75 19.53 5.24
C PRO A 53 8.80 20.72 4.26
N ILE A 54 9.99 21.18 3.87
CA ILE A 54 10.16 22.32 2.95
C ILE A 54 10.64 21.81 1.59
N GLU A 55 11.66 20.96 1.55
CA GLU A 55 12.27 20.51 0.30
C GLU A 55 11.53 19.35 -0.37
N THR A 56 10.99 18.40 0.40
CA THR A 56 10.26 17.27 -0.17
C THR A 56 9.03 17.70 -0.97
N PRO A 57 8.16 18.63 -0.50
CA PRO A 57 7.05 19.13 -1.30
C PRO A 57 7.49 19.83 -2.60
N LYS A 58 8.58 20.61 -2.56
CA LYS A 58 9.12 21.29 -3.76
C LYS A 58 9.58 20.28 -4.80
N LEU A 59 10.30 19.24 -4.37
CA LEU A 59 10.78 18.19 -5.26
C LEU A 59 9.63 17.34 -5.80
N ALA A 60 8.66 16.97 -4.95
CA ALA A 60 7.49 16.21 -5.36
C ALA A 60 6.65 16.97 -6.41
N ALA A 61 6.48 18.29 -6.23
CA ALA A 61 5.80 19.16 -7.19
C ALA A 61 6.53 19.28 -8.54
N ARG A 62 7.84 19.05 -8.57
CA ARG A 62 8.66 19.02 -9.80
C ARG A 62 8.71 17.63 -10.45
N GLY A 63 7.99 16.64 -9.92
CA GLY A 63 7.97 15.29 -10.49
C GLY A 63 9.06 14.36 -9.99
N HIS A 64 9.81 14.72 -8.93
CA HIS A 64 10.82 13.82 -8.38
C HIS A 64 10.15 12.62 -7.69
N ILE A 65 10.28 11.44 -8.29
CA ILE A 65 9.58 10.22 -7.86
C ILE A 65 9.87 9.84 -6.41
N ALA A 66 11.14 9.87 -5.97
CA ALA A 66 11.52 9.56 -4.59
C ALA A 66 10.90 10.55 -3.57
N ALA A 67 10.70 11.81 -3.97
CA ALA A 67 10.02 12.81 -3.15
C ALA A 67 8.50 12.60 -3.13
N GLN A 68 7.88 12.21 -4.26
CA GLN A 68 6.46 11.85 -4.29
C GLN A 68 6.18 10.63 -3.41
N ARG A 69 7.03 9.61 -3.46
CA ARG A 69 6.95 8.44 -2.57
C ARG A 69 7.10 8.85 -1.11
N SER A 70 8.06 9.73 -0.81
CA SER A 70 8.26 10.27 0.55
C SER A 70 7.04 11.04 1.06
N MET A 71 6.42 11.88 0.23
CA MET A 71 5.16 12.56 0.57
C MET A 71 4.03 11.57 0.83
N ALA A 72 3.86 10.55 -0.02
CA ALA A 72 2.84 9.53 0.15
C ALA A 72 3.03 8.74 1.47
N CYS A 73 4.26 8.34 1.77
CA CYS A 73 4.60 7.66 3.02
C CYS A 73 4.33 8.54 4.24
N HIS A 74 4.76 9.80 4.23
CA HIS A 74 4.54 10.72 5.34
C HIS A 74 3.04 11.01 5.58
N ALA A 75 2.27 11.17 4.51
CA ALA A 75 0.83 11.34 4.60
C ALA A 75 0.14 10.08 5.14
N TRP A 76 0.60 8.89 4.75
CA TRP A 76 0.13 7.62 5.31
C TRP A 76 0.47 7.46 6.80
N GLU A 77 1.65 7.89 7.24
CA GLU A 77 1.99 7.96 8.67
C GLU A 77 1.03 8.88 9.43
N THR A 78 0.65 10.01 8.84
CA THR A 78 -0.35 10.92 9.41
C THR A 78 -1.71 10.23 9.59
N VAL A 79 -2.15 9.40 8.63
CA VAL A 79 -3.38 8.59 8.78
C VAL A 79 -3.27 7.65 9.99
N ASN A 80 -2.15 6.95 10.13
CA ASN A 80 -1.97 5.95 11.19
C ASN A 80 -1.82 6.56 12.58
N GLN A 81 -1.18 7.73 12.69
CA GLN A 81 -0.96 8.41 13.97
C GLN A 81 -2.22 9.08 14.52
N ASN A 82 -3.23 9.33 13.66
CA ASN A 82 -4.43 10.07 14.00
C ASN A 82 -5.69 9.18 13.94
N GLU A 83 -5.60 7.90 14.31
CA GLU A 83 -6.71 6.93 14.22
C GLU A 83 -8.03 7.45 14.81
N HIS A 84 -7.95 8.25 15.88
CA HIS A 84 -9.08 8.81 16.62
C HIS A 84 -9.55 10.20 16.14
N ASP A 85 -8.91 10.79 15.14
CA ASP A 85 -9.32 12.06 14.52
C ASP A 85 -9.68 11.85 13.04
N PRO A 86 -10.96 11.60 12.74
CA PRO A 86 -11.40 11.36 11.36
C PRO A 86 -11.08 12.51 10.39
N ALA A 87 -11.04 13.76 10.87
CA ALA A 87 -10.77 14.91 10.02
C ALA A 87 -9.30 14.93 9.58
N LEU A 88 -8.37 14.70 10.52
CA LEU A 88 -6.95 14.57 10.19
C LEU A 88 -6.66 13.34 9.33
N ARG A 89 -7.36 12.22 9.55
CA ARG A 89 -7.24 11.03 8.68
C ARG A 89 -7.65 11.33 7.25
N VAL A 90 -8.77 12.05 7.04
CA VAL A 90 -9.18 12.44 5.68
C VAL A 90 -8.09 13.26 4.99
N ILE A 91 -7.48 14.22 5.68
CA ILE A 91 -6.39 15.04 5.12
C ILE A 91 -5.20 14.14 4.73
N GLY A 92 -4.77 13.26 5.64
CA GLY A 92 -3.69 12.32 5.37
C GLY A 92 -3.99 11.38 4.19
N PHE A 93 -5.22 10.87 4.08
CA PHE A 93 -5.62 10.03 2.94
C PHE A 93 -5.60 10.79 1.62
N VAL A 94 -6.11 12.03 1.59
CA VAL A 94 -6.13 12.87 0.39
C VAL A 94 -4.71 13.13 -0.10
N GLU A 95 -3.79 13.48 0.80
CA GLU A 95 -2.39 13.69 0.46
C GLU A 95 -1.72 12.38 0.00
N ALA A 96 -1.90 11.29 0.75
CA ALA A 96 -1.32 9.99 0.41
C ALA A 96 -1.76 9.51 -0.98
N LEU A 97 -3.07 9.56 -1.26
CA LEU A 97 -3.63 9.19 -2.56
C LEU A 97 -3.12 10.10 -3.68
N THR A 98 -3.00 11.40 -3.43
CA THR A 98 -2.51 12.37 -4.43
C THR A 98 -1.08 12.03 -4.85
N PHE A 99 -0.18 11.86 -3.89
CA PHE A 99 1.23 11.60 -4.20
C PHE A 99 1.48 10.17 -4.68
N ALA A 100 0.76 9.16 -4.14
CA ALA A 100 0.85 7.79 -4.63
C ALA A 100 0.37 7.68 -6.08
N ARG A 101 -0.71 8.39 -6.45
CA ARG A 101 -1.14 8.46 -7.85
C ARG A 101 -0.07 9.05 -8.76
N MET A 102 0.57 10.13 -8.34
CA MET A 102 1.63 10.76 -9.14
C MET A 102 2.85 9.84 -9.31
N ALA A 103 3.23 9.10 -8.25
CA ALA A 103 4.29 8.10 -8.32
C ALA A 103 3.91 6.92 -9.24
N ALA A 104 2.68 6.41 -9.13
CA ALA A 104 2.17 5.32 -9.97
C ALA A 104 2.20 5.65 -11.48
N LEU A 105 1.95 6.91 -11.83
CA LEU A 105 2.02 7.39 -13.22
C LEU A 105 3.44 7.38 -13.82
N GLN A 106 4.49 7.15 -13.02
CA GLN A 106 5.87 7.05 -13.50
C GLN A 106 6.21 5.64 -14.03
N GLY A 107 5.30 4.67 -13.93
CA GLY A 107 5.42 3.35 -14.56
C GLY A 107 6.03 2.24 -13.70
N GLU A 108 6.36 2.53 -12.43
CA GLU A 108 6.83 1.51 -11.50
C GLU A 108 5.65 0.74 -10.92
N GLN A 109 5.57 -0.56 -11.23
CA GLN A 109 4.45 -1.44 -10.88
C GLN A 109 4.12 -1.40 -9.37
N ARG A 110 5.16 -1.32 -8.53
CA ARG A 110 5.00 -1.27 -7.08
C ARG A 110 4.37 0.04 -6.58
N ASP A 111 4.59 1.16 -7.26
CA ASP A 111 3.92 2.43 -6.92
C ASP A 111 2.43 2.36 -7.27
N ALA A 112 2.08 1.67 -8.37
CA ALA A 112 0.69 1.42 -8.73
C ALA A 112 -0.02 0.47 -7.75
N GLU A 113 0.66 -0.56 -7.25
CA GLU A 113 0.15 -1.42 -6.16
C GLU A 113 -0.12 -0.63 -4.88
N VAL A 114 0.80 0.27 -4.49
CA VAL A 114 0.60 1.17 -3.33
C VAL A 114 -0.62 2.07 -3.54
N PHE A 115 -0.81 2.59 -4.76
CA PHE A 115 -1.99 3.39 -5.08
C PHE A 115 -3.29 2.58 -4.94
N VAL A 116 -3.34 1.35 -5.47
CA VAL A 116 -4.49 0.44 -5.29
C VAL A 116 -4.76 0.19 -3.81
N PHE A 117 -3.73 -0.12 -3.04
CA PHE A 117 -3.85 -0.32 -1.59
C PHE A 117 -4.47 0.89 -0.89
N LEU A 118 -3.97 2.09 -1.16
CA LEU A 118 -4.49 3.33 -0.54
C LEU A 118 -5.94 3.61 -0.93
N LEU A 119 -6.35 3.31 -2.16
CA LEU A 119 -7.76 3.43 -2.58
C LEU A 119 -8.67 2.53 -1.74
N SER A 120 -8.30 1.26 -1.57
CA SER A 120 -9.08 0.33 -0.75
C SER A 120 -9.07 0.69 0.74
N GLN A 121 -7.93 1.17 1.27
CA GLN A 121 -7.87 1.65 2.67
C GLN A 121 -8.78 2.87 2.89
N PHE A 122 -8.81 3.80 1.93
CA PHE A 122 -9.70 4.95 2.02
C PHE A 122 -11.17 4.54 1.89
N ALA A 123 -11.48 3.58 1.01
CA ALA A 123 -12.83 3.03 0.89
C ALA A 123 -13.31 2.39 2.21
N ALA A 124 -12.47 1.56 2.83
CA ALA A 124 -12.75 0.96 4.14
C ALA A 124 -13.00 2.03 5.21
N PHE A 125 -12.13 3.04 5.28
CA PHE A 125 -12.31 4.18 6.19
C PHE A 125 -13.65 4.89 5.95
N GLN A 126 -14.05 5.16 4.71
CA GLN A 126 -15.33 5.81 4.43
C GLN A 126 -16.53 4.95 4.84
N ASN A 127 -16.45 3.63 4.65
CA ASN A 127 -17.46 2.70 5.13
C ASN A 127 -17.59 2.72 6.67
N GLU A 128 -16.47 2.76 7.39
CA GLU A 128 -16.44 2.91 8.86
C GLU A 128 -17.08 4.23 9.32
N GLN A 129 -16.95 5.30 8.52
CA GLN A 129 -17.61 6.58 8.78
C GLN A 129 -19.09 6.62 8.35
N GLY A 130 -19.68 5.50 7.92
CA GLY A 130 -21.06 5.41 7.46
C GLY A 130 -21.31 6.03 6.07
N ARG A 131 -20.25 6.29 5.30
CA ARG A 131 -20.30 6.89 3.96
C ARG A 131 -20.08 5.82 2.88
N SER A 132 -20.98 4.84 2.87
CA SER A 132 -20.86 3.66 2.01
C SER A 132 -20.94 3.97 0.52
N ASP A 133 -21.59 5.06 0.14
CA ASP A 133 -21.63 5.56 -1.24
C ASP A 133 -20.24 5.99 -1.72
N ILE A 134 -19.49 6.71 -0.87
CA ILE A 134 -18.12 7.12 -1.15
C ILE A 134 -17.19 5.90 -1.10
N GLY A 135 -17.34 5.04 -0.08
CA GLY A 135 -16.57 3.81 0.05
C GLY A 135 -16.66 2.94 -1.21
N THR A 136 -17.89 2.70 -1.69
CA THR A 136 -18.14 1.93 -2.93
C THR A 136 -17.43 2.54 -4.14
N ARG A 137 -17.42 3.86 -4.28
CA ARG A 137 -16.74 4.54 -5.42
C ARG A 137 -15.24 4.34 -5.40
N PHE A 138 -14.62 4.44 -4.22
CA PHE A 138 -13.17 4.27 -4.08
C PHE A 138 -12.75 2.80 -4.20
N GLU A 139 -13.53 1.86 -3.66
CA GLU A 139 -13.27 0.43 -3.84
C GLU A 139 -13.41 0.01 -5.31
N ALA A 140 -14.40 0.57 -6.01
CA ALA A 140 -14.55 0.37 -7.45
C ALA A 140 -13.38 0.95 -8.25
N ALA A 141 -12.83 2.10 -7.83
CA ALA A 141 -11.63 2.67 -8.43
C ALA A 141 -10.40 1.79 -8.18
N ALA A 142 -10.26 1.23 -6.97
CA ALA A 142 -9.21 0.27 -6.62
C ALA A 142 -9.29 -0.98 -7.50
N LEU A 143 -10.50 -1.54 -7.64
CA LEU A 143 -10.76 -2.70 -8.50
C LEU A 143 -10.42 -2.40 -9.97
N ASN A 144 -10.79 -1.23 -10.49
CA ASN A 144 -10.44 -0.83 -11.86
C ASN A 144 -8.92 -0.72 -12.05
N ALA A 145 -8.22 -0.07 -11.13
CA ALA A 145 -6.76 0.03 -11.19
C ALA A 145 -6.08 -1.34 -11.08
N ALA A 146 -6.56 -2.22 -10.21
CA ALA A 146 -6.08 -3.58 -10.09
C ALA A 146 -6.29 -4.40 -11.38
N ASN A 147 -7.44 -4.26 -12.05
CA ASN A 147 -7.71 -4.95 -13.32
C ASN A 147 -6.70 -4.52 -14.40
N ILE A 148 -6.41 -3.21 -14.50
CA ILE A 148 -5.41 -2.70 -15.45
C ILE A 148 -4.05 -3.34 -15.18
N LEU A 149 -3.61 -3.37 -13.92
CA LEU A 149 -2.33 -3.99 -13.55
C LEU A 149 -2.33 -5.50 -13.83
N ALA A 150 -3.44 -6.20 -13.59
CA ALA A 150 -3.56 -7.62 -13.90
C ALA A 150 -3.47 -7.88 -15.41
N ASP A 151 -4.13 -7.05 -16.23
CA ASP A 151 -4.04 -7.11 -17.70
C ASP A 151 -2.61 -6.82 -18.21
N GLU A 152 -1.83 -6.03 -17.47
CA GLU A 152 -0.41 -5.75 -17.72
C GLU A 152 0.54 -6.86 -17.22
N GLY A 153 0.01 -7.95 -16.66
CA GLY A 153 0.78 -9.11 -16.20
C GLY A 153 1.13 -9.10 -14.72
N ASN A 154 0.52 -8.24 -13.90
CA ASN A 154 0.67 -8.28 -12.45
C ASN A 154 -0.13 -9.45 -11.84
N GLU A 155 0.51 -10.61 -11.68
CA GLU A 155 -0.09 -11.81 -11.10
C GLU A 155 -0.66 -11.57 -9.69
N ALA A 156 -0.01 -10.73 -8.88
CA ALA A 156 -0.50 -10.45 -7.53
C ALA A 156 -1.85 -9.70 -7.55
N MET A 157 -2.05 -8.81 -8.52
CA MET A 157 -3.33 -8.12 -8.71
C MET A 157 -4.39 -9.06 -9.30
N ALA A 158 -4.03 -9.92 -10.25
CA ALA A 158 -4.93 -10.94 -10.78
C ALA A 158 -5.45 -11.88 -9.68
N ASP A 159 -4.55 -12.36 -8.82
CA ASP A 159 -4.89 -13.19 -7.66
C ASP A 159 -5.73 -12.45 -6.62
N MET A 160 -5.48 -11.15 -6.42
CA MET A 160 -6.30 -10.32 -5.54
C MET A 160 -7.73 -10.23 -6.07
N ILE A 161 -7.91 -9.91 -7.36
CA ILE A 161 -9.24 -9.78 -7.99
C ILE A 161 -10.00 -11.11 -7.92
N ALA A 162 -9.35 -12.22 -8.24
CA ALA A 162 -9.97 -13.54 -8.20
C ALA A 162 -10.51 -13.89 -6.80
N ARG A 163 -9.76 -13.54 -5.74
CA ARG A 163 -10.19 -13.75 -4.35
C ARG A 163 -11.25 -12.76 -3.89
N SER A 164 -11.23 -11.54 -4.42
CA SER A 164 -12.19 -10.49 -4.09
C SER A 164 -13.59 -10.76 -4.69
N GLY A 165 -13.70 -11.60 -5.73
CA GLY A 165 -14.96 -11.93 -6.41
C GLY A 165 -16.09 -12.39 -5.50
N ASP A 166 -15.77 -13.19 -4.49
CA ASP A 166 -16.76 -13.76 -3.56
C ASP A 166 -17.04 -12.88 -2.32
N THR A 167 -16.27 -11.81 -2.14
CA THR A 167 -16.27 -10.99 -0.91
C THR A 167 -16.74 -9.56 -1.13
N LEU A 168 -16.57 -9.01 -2.34
CA LEU A 168 -17.00 -7.65 -2.66
C LEU A 168 -18.50 -7.59 -2.93
N ASP A 169 -19.12 -6.52 -2.45
CA ASP A 169 -20.53 -6.21 -2.72
C ASP A 169 -20.78 -6.05 -4.23
N PRO A 170 -21.84 -6.63 -4.81
CA PRO A 170 -22.24 -6.42 -6.20
C PRO A 170 -22.30 -4.95 -6.65
N ALA A 171 -22.60 -4.02 -5.73
CA ALA A 171 -22.61 -2.58 -6.00
C ALA A 171 -21.22 -2.05 -6.42
N ILE A 172 -20.14 -2.64 -5.91
CA ILE A 172 -18.76 -2.26 -6.26
C ILE A 172 -18.47 -2.62 -7.72
N PHE A 173 -18.89 -3.81 -8.17
CA PHE A 173 -18.73 -4.21 -9.57
C PHE A 173 -19.56 -3.34 -10.53
N ALA A 174 -20.80 -3.02 -10.14
CA ALA A 174 -21.66 -2.12 -10.92
C ALA A 174 -21.05 -0.72 -11.03
N GLU A 175 -20.53 -0.19 -9.92
CA GLU A 175 -19.85 1.10 -9.88
C GLU A 175 -18.54 1.09 -10.69
N ALA A 176 -17.73 0.03 -10.59
CA ALA A 176 -16.49 -0.12 -11.35
C ALA A 176 -16.76 -0.14 -12.86
N ARG A 177 -17.84 -0.80 -13.28
CA ARG A 177 -18.31 -0.77 -14.68
C ARG A 177 -18.73 0.65 -15.08
N ARG A 178 -19.55 1.33 -14.29
CA ARG A 178 -19.98 2.71 -14.55
C ARG A 178 -18.79 3.66 -14.74
N GLN A 179 -17.77 3.56 -13.90
CA GLN A 179 -16.56 4.37 -13.99
C GLN A 179 -15.78 4.12 -15.29
N ARG A 180 -15.64 2.85 -15.72
CA ARG A 180 -14.97 2.51 -16.98
C ARG A 180 -15.71 3.02 -18.21
N GLU A 181 -17.03 2.96 -18.19
CA GLU A 181 -17.88 3.46 -19.28
C GLU A 181 -17.81 4.99 -19.41
N ALA A 182 -17.57 5.73 -18.33
CA ALA A 182 -17.50 7.20 -18.34
C ALA A 182 -16.21 7.77 -18.95
N VAL A 183 -15.17 6.95 -19.14
CA VAL A 183 -13.85 7.37 -19.67
C VAL A 183 -13.68 6.98 -21.15
N ARG A 184 -14.69 6.34 -21.75
CA ARG A 184 -14.76 6.00 -23.19
C ARG A 184 -15.51 7.06 -23.97
#